data_AF-A0A5C9BIR6-F1
#
_entry.id   AF-A0A5C9BIR6-F1
#
_cell.length_a   1.000
_cell.length_b   1.000
_cell.length_c   1.000
_cell.angle_alpha   90.00
_cell.angle_beta   90.00
_cell.angle_gamma   90.00
#
_symmetry.space_group_name_H-M   'P 1'
#
loop_
_entity.id
_entity.type
_entity.pdbx_description
1 polymer ?
#
loop_
_entity_poly.entity_id
_entity_poly.type
_entity_poly.pdbx_seq_one_letter_code
_entity_poly.pdbx_strand_id
1 'polypeptide(L)'
;FAGDYAIVGLSGPRHDQHTFGGLALDEELTRRGAEPRSGLMVIDLRSGDIAHWVRIEGIISELYDVVTLPGVVRPMALGFKTDEIQRLLAIGEPEVL
;
A
#
# COMPACT_ATOMS: atom_id res chain seq x y z
N PHE A 1 3.33 -11.44 0.23
CA PHE A 1 3.94 -12.18 1.36
C PHE A 1 5.45 -12.13 1.21
N ALA A 2 6.20 -12.01 2.30
CA ALA A 2 7.67 -12.06 2.30
C ALA A 2 8.15 -12.94 3.46
N GLY A 3 8.58 -14.17 3.16
CA GLY A 3 8.88 -15.17 4.19
C GLY A 3 7.67 -15.40 5.11
N ASP A 4 7.91 -15.36 6.42
CA ASP A 4 6.88 -15.54 7.46
C ASP A 4 5.98 -14.31 7.68
N TYR A 5 5.98 -13.34 6.76
CA TYR A 5 5.21 -12.10 6.91
C TYR A 5 4.16 -11.90 5.81
N ALA A 6 2.96 -11.48 6.22
CA ALA A 6 1.95 -10.91 5.33
C ALA A 6 2.13 -9.40 5.23
N ILE A 7 2.03 -8.87 4.01
CA ILE A 7 2.06 -7.43 3.76
C ILE A 7 0.66 -7.08 3.25
N VAL A 8 -0.04 -6.23 3.99
CA VAL A 8 -1.45 -5.91 3.75
C VAL A 8 -1.59 -4.42 3.51
N GLY A 9 -2.26 -4.07 2.41
CA GLY A 9 -2.67 -2.70 2.11
C GLY A 9 -3.90 -2.29 2.92
N LEU A 10 -3.88 -1.08 3.45
CA LEU A 10 -5.00 -0.42 4.09
C LEU A 10 -5.43 0.77 3.25
N SER A 11 -6.73 0.85 3.03
CA SER A 11 -7.38 2.01 2.42
C SER A 11 -8.25 2.72 3.44
N GLY A 12 -8.21 4.05 3.40
CA GLY A 12 -9.18 4.86 4.11
C GLY A 12 -10.58 4.69 3.51
N PRO A 13 -11.63 4.98 4.29
CA PRO A 13 -13.00 5.01 3.79
C PRO A 13 -13.15 6.05 2.67
N ARG A 14 -13.85 5.67 1.59
CA ARG A 14 -14.11 6.53 0.43
C ARG A 14 -15.35 7.38 0.69
N HIS A 15 -15.13 8.56 1.26
CA HIS A 15 -16.21 9.48 1.63
C HIS A 15 -16.68 10.37 0.47
N ASP A 16 -15.89 10.50 -0.60
CA ASP A 16 -16.14 11.36 -1.76
C ASP A 16 -17.31 10.89 -2.64
N GLN A 17 -17.61 9.59 -2.64
CA GLN A 17 -18.60 8.99 -3.55
C GLN A 17 -19.80 8.36 -2.82
N HIS A 18 -19.90 8.53 -1.49
CA HIS A 18 -20.89 7.85 -0.61
C HIS A 18 -20.91 6.31 -0.67
N THR A 19 -20.10 5.68 -1.52
CA THR A 19 -20.07 4.23 -1.76
C THR A 19 -19.65 3.43 -0.53
N PHE A 20 -18.85 4.01 0.37
CA PHE A 20 -18.32 3.33 1.57
C PHE A 20 -18.44 4.17 2.85
N GLY A 21 -19.39 5.11 2.91
CA GLY A 21 -19.65 5.91 4.12
C GLY A 21 -20.82 5.36 4.95
N GLY A 22 -20.81 5.60 6.25
CA GLY A 22 -21.87 5.19 7.18
C GLY A 22 -21.83 3.69 7.51
N LEU A 23 -20.67 3.06 7.35
CA LEU A 23 -20.48 1.65 7.69
C LEU A 23 -20.20 1.50 9.19
N ALA A 24 -20.42 0.31 9.74
CA ALA A 24 -20.12 0.01 11.15
C ALA A 24 -18.66 0.31 11.56
N LEU A 25 -17.73 0.33 10.58
CA LEU A 25 -16.35 0.75 10.79
C LEU A 25 -16.23 2.22 11.22
N ASP A 26 -17.05 3.13 10.66
CA ASP A 26 -17.00 4.56 10.99
C ASP A 26 -17.39 4.80 12.45
N GLU A 27 -18.44 4.13 12.91
CA GLU A 27 -18.89 4.17 14.30
C GLU A 27 -17.83 3.56 15.24
N GLU A 28 -17.24 2.44 14.85
CA GLU A 28 -16.23 1.76 15.66
C GLU A 28 -14.93 2.56 15.79
N LEU A 29 -14.49 3.21 14.71
CA LEU A 29 -13.36 4.14 14.73
C LEU A 29 -13.64 5.31 15.67
N THR A 30 -14.82 5.92 15.56
CA THR A 30 -15.27 7.02 16.44
C THR A 30 -15.29 6.58 17.91
N ARG A 31 -15.88 5.42 18.20
CA ARG A 31 -15.97 4.86 19.56
C ARG A 31 -14.59 4.61 20.18
N ARG A 32 -13.60 4.24 19.36
CA ARG A 32 -12.21 4.03 19.78
C ARG A 32 -11.36 5.29 19.78
N GLY A 33 -11.91 6.45 19.37
CA GLY A 33 -11.13 7.68 19.18
C GLY A 33 -10.02 7.52 18.15
N ALA A 34 -10.23 6.66 17.16
CA ALA A 34 -9.26 6.32 16.13
C ALA A 34 -9.60 6.99 14.81
N GLU A 35 -8.57 7.47 14.12
CA GLU A 35 -8.70 7.94 12.74
C GLU A 35 -8.55 6.78 11.75
N PRO A 36 -9.23 6.84 10.60
CA PRO A 36 -8.93 5.93 9.50
C PRO A 36 -7.47 6.08 9.04
N ARG A 37 -6.89 4.98 8.58
CA ARG A 37 -5.49 4.92 8.15
C ARG A 37 -5.36 4.28 6.78
N SER A 38 -4.61 4.95 5.92
CA SER A 38 -4.15 4.40 4.65
C SER A 38 -2.67 4.07 4.79
N GLY A 39 -2.23 2.96 4.20
CA GLY A 39 -0.84 2.52 4.35
C GLY A 39 -0.67 1.01 4.32
N LEU A 40 0.43 0.53 4.89
CA LEU A 40 0.82 -0.87 4.86
C LEU A 40 0.98 -1.42 6.27
N MET A 41 0.55 -2.67 6.47
CA MET A 41 0.83 -3.45 7.66
C MET A 41 1.70 -4.64 7.30
N VAL A 42 2.72 -4.91 8.12
CA VAL A 42 3.54 -6.12 8.05
C VAL A 42 3.19 -6.97 9.26
N ILE A 43 2.55 -8.10 9.00
CA ILE A 43 2.00 -9.00 10.03
C ILE A 43 2.89 -10.24 10.09
N ASP A 44 3.42 -10.57 11.27
CA ASP A 44 4.10 -11.85 11.51
C ASP A 44 3.05 -12.96 11.50
N LEU A 45 3.16 -13.90 10.57
CA LEU A 45 2.18 -14.97 10.39
C LEU A 45 2.22 -16.02 11.52
N ARG A 46 3.29 -16.06 12.32
CA ARG A 46 3.46 -17.05 13.39
C ARG A 46 2.77 -16.59 14.67
N SER A 47 2.83 -15.30 14.98
CA SER A 47 2.17 -14.73 16.17
C SER A 47 0.85 -14.02 15.87
N GLY A 48 0.69 -13.50 14.65
CA GLY A 48 -0.42 -12.63 14.26
C GLY A 48 -0.19 -11.14 14.58
N ASP A 49 0.96 -10.79 15.14
CA ASP A 49 1.26 -9.40 15.54
C ASP A 49 1.63 -8.52 14.34
N ILE A 50 1.37 -7.22 14.46
CA ILE A 50 1.88 -6.21 13.54
C ILE A 50 3.35 -5.94 13.87
N ALA A 51 4.25 -6.54 13.11
CA ALA A 51 5.69 -6.36 13.26
C ALA A 51 6.14 -4.95 12.82
N HIS A 52 5.60 -4.46 11.70
CA HIS A 52 5.92 -3.13 11.16
C HIS A 52 4.72 -2.49 10.46
N TRP A 53 4.77 -1.17 10.27
CA TRP A 53 3.73 -0.43 9.56
C TRP A 53 4.30 0.80 8.85
N VAL A 54 3.60 1.23 7.81
CA VAL A 54 3.80 2.52 7.13
C VAL A 54 2.44 3.21 7.06
N ARG A 55 2.37 4.48 7.47
CA ARG A 55 1.19 5.33 7.28
C ARG A 55 1.44 6.26 6.11
N ILE A 56 0.46 6.37 5.23
CA ILE A 56 0.44 7.30 4.11
C ILE A 56 -0.56 8.39 4.46
N GLU A 57 -0.12 9.64 4.38
CA GLU A 57 -0.91 10.83 4.67
C GLU A 57 -0.83 11.80 3.48
N GLY A 58 -1.80 12.70 3.36
CA GLY A 58 -1.90 13.66 2.27
C GLY A 58 -2.91 13.25 1.20
N ILE A 59 -2.57 13.44 -0.07
CA ILE A 59 -3.52 13.25 -1.19
C ILE A 59 -3.86 11.77 -1.46
N ILE A 60 -3.02 10.85 -1.01
CA ILE A 60 -3.23 9.41 -1.21
C ILE A 60 -4.03 8.88 -0.02
N SER A 61 -5.30 8.54 -0.25
CA SER A 61 -6.21 8.00 0.76
C SER A 61 -6.50 6.51 0.57
N GLU A 62 -6.04 5.88 -0.52
CA GLU A 62 -6.34 4.49 -0.81
C GLU A 62 -5.16 3.76 -1.48
N LEU A 63 -5.10 2.46 -1.22
CA LEU A 63 -4.22 1.50 -1.87
C LEU A 63 -5.07 0.38 -2.47
N TYR A 64 -4.82 0.08 -3.75
CA TYR A 64 -5.56 -0.97 -4.46
C TYR A 64 -4.98 -2.35 -4.22
N ASP A 65 -3.66 -2.47 -4.38
CA ASP A 65 -2.97 -3.76 -4.28
C ASP A 65 -1.54 -3.55 -3.75
N VAL A 66 -0.97 -4.63 -3.22
CA VAL A 66 0.39 -4.65 -2.68
C VAL A 66 1.09 -5.92 -3.14
N VAL A 67 2.23 -5.75 -3.78
CA VAL A 67 3.10 -6.85 -4.22
C VAL A 67 4.49 -6.70 -3.63
N THR A 68 5.09 -7.82 -3.25
CA THR A 68 6.48 -7.91 -2.80
C THR A 68 7.38 -8.24 -3.98
N LEU A 69 8.53 -7.56 -4.09
CA LEU A 69 9.53 -7.76 -5.15
C LEU A 69 10.89 -8.18 -4.55
N PRO A 70 11.07 -9.46 -4.17
CA PRO A 70 12.33 -9.94 -3.61
C PRO A 70 13.48 -9.81 -4.61
N GLY A 71 14.68 -9.47 -4.13
CA GLY A 71 15.88 -9.34 -4.98
C GLY A 71 15.92 -8.08 -5.86
N VAL A 72 14.82 -7.33 -5.98
CA VAL A 72 14.77 -6.12 -6.80
C VAL A 72 15.47 -4.95 -6.09
N VAL A 73 16.45 -4.37 -6.78
CA VAL A 73 17.15 -3.16 -6.35
C VAL A 73 16.69 -2.00 -7.24
N ARG A 74 16.32 -0.86 -6.62
CA ARG A 74 15.82 0.35 -7.30
C ARG A 74 14.58 0.09 -8.17
N PRO A 75 13.44 -0.32 -7.57
CA PRO A 75 12.21 -0.51 -8.33
C PRO A 75 11.76 0.81 -8.97
N MET A 76 11.24 0.72 -10.20
CA MET A 76 10.64 1.83 -10.93
C MET A 76 9.25 1.40 -11.41
N ALA A 77 8.28 2.30 -11.29
CA ALA A 77 6.96 2.13 -11.88
C ALA A 77 6.71 3.28 -12.85
N LEU A 78 6.37 2.96 -14.10
CA LEU A 78 6.05 3.95 -15.12
C LEU A 78 4.54 4.01 -15.31
N GLY A 79 3.99 5.22 -15.21
CA GLY A 79 2.57 5.48 -15.45
C GLY A 79 2.27 5.70 -16.92
N PHE A 80 1.03 5.42 -17.34
CA PHE A 80 0.58 5.66 -18.73
C PHE A 80 0.20 7.12 -19.02
N LYS A 81 0.23 8.00 -18.02
CA LYS A 81 -0.25 9.39 -18.16
C LYS A 81 0.79 10.35 -18.72
N THR A 82 2.06 9.96 -18.76
CA THR A 82 3.20 10.83 -19.12
C THR A 82 4.02 10.20 -20.23
N ASP A 83 4.84 11.00 -20.91
CA ASP A 83 5.76 10.53 -21.96
C ASP A 83 6.95 9.70 -21.41
N GLU A 84 7.02 9.43 -20.11
CA GLU A 84 8.17 8.76 -19.47
C GLU A 84 8.47 7.40 -20.09
N ILE A 85 7.42 6.66 -20.50
CA ILE A 85 7.55 5.37 -21.19
C ILE A 85 8.34 5.51 -22.50
N GLN A 86 8.12 6.59 -23.26
CA GLN A 86 8.79 6.81 -24.55
C GLN A 86 10.26 7.23 -24.39
N ARG A 87 10.63 7.70 -23.20
CA ARG A 87 11.95 8.29 -22.91
C ARG A 87 12.82 7.39 -22.03
N LEU A 88 12.31 6.24 -21.61
CA LEU A 88 13.07 5.28 -20.82
C LEU A 88 14.20 4.68 -21.66
N LEU A 89 15.43 4.91 -21.23
CA LEU A 89 16.62 4.27 -21.76
C LEU A 89 17.26 3.44 -20.66
N ALA A 90 17.40 2.14 -20.89
CA ALA A 90 18.19 1.24 -20.05
C ALA A 90 19.55 1.01 -20.73
N ILE A 91 20.63 1.13 -19.97
CA ILE A 91 22.00 0.88 -20.45
C ILE A 91 22.49 -0.41 -19.78
N GLY A 92 23.00 -1.34 -20.58
CA GLY A 92 23.43 -2.65 -20.12
C GLY A 92 22.31 -3.70 -20.16
N GLU A 93 22.66 -4.95 -19.85
CA GLU A 93 21.65 -5.99 -19.62
C GLU A 93 20.99 -5.78 -18.25
N PRO A 94 19.69 -6.10 -18.11
CA PRO A 94 19.05 -6.09 -16.80
C PRO A 94 19.79 -7.07 -15.88
N GLU A 95 20.49 -6.55 -14.87
CA GLU A 95 21.11 -7.38 -13.83
C GLU A 95 20.00 -8.11 -13.06
N VAL A 96 19.93 -9.43 -13.26
CA VAL A 96 19.17 -10.32 -12.40
C VAL A 96 20.15 -10.76 -11.30
N LEU A 97 19.97 -10.25 -10.09
CA LEU A 97 20.68 -10.73 -8.90
C LEU A 97 19.99 -11.98 -8.32
#